data_AF-A0A9D8BKV7-F1
#
_entry.id   AF-A0A9D8BKV7-F1
#
_cell.length_a   1.000
_cell.length_b   1.000
_cell.length_c   1.000
_cell.angle_alpha   90.00
_cell.angle_beta   90.00
_cell.angle_gamma   90.00
#
_symmetry.space_group_name_H-M   'P 1'
#
loop_
_entity.id
_entity.type
_entity.pdbx_description
1 polymer ?
#
loop_
_entity_poly.entity_id
_entity_poly.type
_entity_poly.pdbx_seq_one_letter_code
_entity_poly.pdbx_strand_id
1 'polypeptide(L)'
;MTEFTPENGQAETLLTEAFAWLKDLHHRDNGDQSDALRSTERIITLLGSTTRELLEVFEQNIRLAAIVDKKEMPSQEAITAMVRERALKIIYHHYEYSGQNPIKSLKYGSFLTEQYLEECVRDGGGEKSLHSFGLVMLDVDGLKAVKECIGHKGTNIFLKKLTKVLTDPESPTNVWMRETEGLEITPIVAGGDEFVLIINSAKPIDAVLMQEIIDRYESDVTSSAELQAMIDFDDPVILLNYAG
;
A
#
# COMPACT_ATOMS: atom_id res chain seq x y z
N MET A 1 0.88 15.88 -13.98
CA MET A 1 0.54 14.48 -14.26
C MET A 1 -0.90 14.29 -13.83
N THR A 2 -1.75 13.75 -14.69
CA THR A 2 -3.14 13.44 -14.36
C THR A 2 -3.15 12.19 -13.50
N GLU A 3 -3.34 12.36 -12.20
CA GLU A 3 -3.64 11.26 -11.28
C GLU A 3 -4.84 10.48 -11.80
N PHE A 4 -4.72 9.15 -11.83
CA PHE A 4 -5.86 8.26 -11.98
C PHE A 4 -6.46 8.05 -10.60
N THR A 5 -7.30 8.98 -10.15
CA THR A 5 -8.17 8.80 -8.98
C THR A 5 -9.56 8.44 -9.50
N PRO A 6 -9.93 7.14 -9.60
CA PRO A 6 -11.28 6.78 -9.99
C PRO A 6 -12.25 7.19 -8.89
N GLU A 7 -13.29 7.95 -9.23
CA GLU A 7 -14.42 8.19 -8.33
C GLU A 7 -15.02 6.85 -7.87
N ASN A 8 -15.49 6.74 -6.62
CA ASN A 8 -15.95 5.49 -5.99
C ASN A 8 -16.90 4.63 -6.85
N GLY A 9 -17.69 5.24 -7.75
CA GLY A 9 -18.57 4.52 -8.68
C GLY A 9 -17.84 3.77 -9.81
N GLN A 10 -16.65 4.21 -10.22
CA GLN A 10 -15.88 3.57 -11.29
C GLN A 10 -15.23 2.26 -10.84
N ALA A 11 -14.69 2.20 -9.62
CA ALA A 11 -14.04 0.98 -9.12
C ALA A 11 -15.03 -0.19 -8.92
N GLU A 12 -16.21 0.09 -8.38
CA GLU A 12 -17.28 -0.92 -8.20
C GLU A 12 -17.84 -1.42 -9.53
N THR A 13 -17.95 -0.52 -10.52
CA THR A 13 -18.35 -0.87 -11.88
C THR A 13 -17.32 -1.79 -12.54
N LEU A 14 -16.03 -1.44 -12.46
CA LEU A 14 -14.93 -2.23 -13.03
C LEU A 14 -14.83 -3.63 -12.44
N LEU A 15 -14.97 -3.77 -11.11
CA LEU A 15 -14.95 -5.08 -10.45
C LEU A 15 -16.16 -5.92 -10.86
N THR A 16 -17.35 -5.31 -10.93
CA THR A 16 -18.58 -5.98 -11.36
C THR A 16 -18.49 -6.46 -12.79
N GLU A 17 -17.96 -5.64 -13.70
CA GLU A 17 -17.71 -5.99 -15.09
C GLU A 17 -16.70 -7.14 -15.22
N ALA A 18 -15.59 -7.08 -14.48
CA ALA A 18 -14.58 -8.15 -14.46
C ALA A 18 -15.17 -9.48 -13.96
N PHE A 19 -15.96 -9.47 -12.87
CA PHE A 19 -16.59 -10.69 -12.33
C PHE A 19 -17.70 -11.25 -13.21
N ALA A 20 -18.58 -10.39 -13.75
CA ALA A 20 -19.64 -10.82 -14.67
C ALA A 20 -19.05 -11.50 -15.91
N TRP A 21 -17.94 -10.96 -16.41
CA TRP A 21 -17.25 -11.50 -17.56
C TRP A 21 -16.53 -12.83 -17.26
N LEU A 22 -15.83 -12.94 -16.12
CA LEU A 22 -15.21 -14.22 -15.70
C LEU A 22 -16.27 -15.32 -15.55
N LYS A 23 -17.47 -14.98 -15.04
CA LYS A 23 -18.60 -15.90 -14.96
C LYS A 23 -19.10 -16.33 -16.34
N ASP A 24 -19.33 -15.38 -17.25
CA ASP A 24 -19.76 -15.65 -18.63
C ASP A 24 -18.72 -16.50 -19.40
N LEU A 25 -17.43 -16.24 -19.21
CA LEU A 25 -16.36 -17.04 -19.81
C LEU A 25 -16.36 -18.48 -19.29
N HIS A 26 -16.48 -18.66 -17.96
CA HIS A 26 -16.59 -20.00 -17.36
C HIS A 26 -17.85 -20.75 -17.81
N HIS A 27 -18.90 -20.05 -18.26
CA HIS A 27 -20.09 -20.68 -18.83
C HIS A 27 -19.94 -21.02 -20.32
N ARG A 28 -18.95 -20.42 -21.01
CA ARG A 28 -18.66 -20.62 -22.45
C ARG A 28 -17.62 -21.72 -22.73
N ASP A 29 -17.30 -22.54 -21.73
CA ASP A 29 -16.23 -23.56 -21.62
C ASP A 29 -16.29 -24.73 -22.65
N ASN A 30 -16.62 -24.47 -23.92
CA ASN A 30 -16.78 -25.46 -24.99
C ASN A 30 -16.13 -25.06 -26.33
N GLY A 31 -15.06 -24.24 -26.38
CA GLY A 31 -14.51 -23.83 -27.69
C GLY A 31 -13.08 -23.26 -27.78
N ASP A 32 -12.15 -24.15 -28.14
CA ASP A 32 -11.05 -24.04 -29.15
C ASP A 32 -10.06 -22.84 -29.21
N GLN A 33 -9.96 -21.99 -28.18
CA GLN A 33 -8.74 -21.20 -27.96
C GLN A 33 -8.28 -21.32 -26.50
N SER A 34 -6.98 -21.12 -26.24
CA SER A 34 -6.46 -20.97 -24.88
C SER A 34 -7.12 -19.74 -24.24
N ASP A 35 -8.24 -19.97 -23.53
CA ASP A 35 -9.10 -18.94 -22.92
C ASP A 35 -8.35 -18.03 -21.95
N ALA A 36 -7.15 -18.43 -21.53
CA ALA A 36 -6.22 -17.60 -20.78
C ALA A 36 -5.83 -16.32 -21.53
N LEU A 37 -5.58 -16.37 -22.84
CA LEU A 37 -5.19 -15.19 -23.63
C LEU A 37 -6.36 -14.21 -23.79
N ARG A 38 -7.54 -14.71 -24.17
CA ARG A 38 -8.76 -13.89 -24.32
C ARG A 38 -9.18 -13.22 -23.01
N SER A 39 -9.02 -13.91 -21.89
CA SER A 39 -9.29 -13.35 -20.57
C SER A 39 -8.35 -12.25 -20.16
N THR A 40 -7.07 -12.46 -20.42
CA THR A 40 -6.05 -11.48 -20.10
C THR A 40 -6.25 -10.20 -20.91
N GLU A 41 -6.39 -10.30 -22.24
CA GLU A 41 -6.58 -9.14 -23.11
C GLU A 41 -7.79 -8.29 -22.69
N ARG A 42 -8.91 -8.92 -22.35
CA ARG A 42 -10.13 -8.21 -22.01
C ARG A 42 -10.12 -7.61 -20.60
N ILE A 43 -9.54 -8.30 -19.62
CA ILE A 43 -9.29 -7.72 -18.29
C ILE A 43 -8.35 -6.51 -18.40
N ILE A 44 -7.32 -6.58 -19.24
CA ILE A 44 -6.41 -5.47 -19.51
C ILE A 44 -7.15 -4.27 -20.14
N THR A 45 -8.16 -4.50 -21.00
CA THR A 45 -8.94 -3.39 -21.58
C THR A 45 -9.73 -2.58 -20.55
N LEU A 46 -10.07 -3.17 -19.40
CA LEU A 46 -10.74 -2.47 -18.29
C LEU A 46 -9.81 -1.52 -17.54
N LEU A 47 -8.49 -1.63 -17.74
CA LEU A 47 -7.50 -0.80 -17.08
C LEU A 47 -7.23 0.49 -17.87
N GLY A 48 -6.81 1.54 -17.16
CA GLY A 48 -6.33 2.79 -17.76
C GLY A 48 -5.04 2.57 -18.57
N SER A 49 -4.72 3.48 -19.50
CA SER A 49 -3.56 3.36 -20.39
C SER A 49 -2.24 3.17 -19.64
N THR A 50 -2.02 3.97 -18.59
CA THR A 50 -0.83 3.89 -17.72
C THR A 50 -0.66 2.49 -17.12
N THR A 51 -1.74 1.91 -16.62
CA THR A 51 -1.74 0.59 -15.99
C THR A 51 -1.48 -0.54 -17.00
N ARG A 52 -1.95 -0.39 -18.24
CA ARG A 52 -1.64 -1.36 -19.31
C ARG A 52 -0.16 -1.34 -19.67
N GLU A 53 0.44 -0.16 -19.77
CA GLU A 53 1.88 -0.01 -19.99
C GLU A 53 2.71 -0.65 -18.86
N LEU A 54 2.26 -0.54 -17.60
CA LEU A 54 2.90 -1.21 -16.47
C LEU A 54 2.83 -2.74 -16.58
N LEU A 55 1.72 -3.29 -17.08
CA LEU A 55 1.61 -4.73 -17.33
C LEU A 55 2.54 -5.22 -18.44
N GLU A 56 2.80 -4.38 -19.45
CA GLU A 56 3.79 -4.68 -20.50
C GLU A 56 5.22 -4.69 -19.92
N VAL A 57 5.55 -3.73 -19.05
CA VAL A 57 6.84 -3.72 -18.33
C VAL A 57 6.97 -4.95 -17.42
N PHE A 58 5.91 -5.31 -16.70
CA PHE A 58 5.88 -6.52 -15.87
C PHE A 58 6.12 -7.79 -16.70
N GLU A 59 5.48 -7.93 -17.87
CA GLU A 59 5.73 -9.04 -18.79
C GLU A 59 7.21 -9.09 -19.22
N GLN A 60 7.80 -7.94 -19.58
CA GLN A 60 9.21 -7.86 -19.94
C GLN A 60 10.13 -8.25 -18.79
N ASN A 61 9.79 -7.83 -17.56
CA ASN A 61 10.55 -8.16 -16.35
C ASN A 61 10.53 -9.66 -16.04
N ILE A 62 9.41 -10.36 -16.26
CA ILE A 62 9.36 -11.83 -16.12
C ILE A 62 10.39 -12.49 -17.05
N ARG A 63 10.44 -12.03 -18.31
CA ARG A 63 11.36 -12.57 -19.32
C ARG A 63 12.82 -12.26 -18.98
N LEU A 64 13.10 -11.04 -18.53
CA LEU A 64 14.43 -10.61 -18.11
C LEU A 64 14.91 -11.37 -16.88
N ALA A 65 14.05 -11.56 -15.87
CA ALA A 65 14.39 -12.29 -14.66
C ALA A 65 14.78 -13.75 -14.96
N ALA A 66 14.06 -14.43 -15.87
CA ALA A 66 14.41 -15.77 -16.30
C ALA A 66 15.81 -15.83 -16.95
N ILE A 67 16.17 -14.82 -17.75
CA ILE A 67 17.49 -14.69 -18.38
C ILE A 67 18.59 -14.44 -17.33
N VAL A 68 18.37 -13.47 -16.43
CA VAL A 68 19.35 -13.08 -15.39
C VAL A 68 19.61 -14.22 -14.41
N ASP A 69 18.54 -14.89 -13.96
CA ASP A 69 18.62 -16.00 -13.00
C ASP A 69 19.08 -17.32 -13.65
N LYS A 70 19.30 -17.34 -14.97
CA LYS A 70 19.60 -18.54 -15.76
C LYS A 70 18.57 -19.65 -15.55
N LYS A 71 17.30 -19.27 -15.35
CA LYS A 71 16.17 -20.19 -15.23
C LYS A 71 15.60 -20.51 -16.61
N GLU A 72 14.85 -21.60 -16.69
CA GLU A 72 14.08 -21.93 -17.90
C GLU A 72 13.08 -20.81 -18.21
N MET A 73 12.98 -20.41 -19.48
CA MET A 73 12.06 -19.34 -19.89
C MET A 73 10.62 -19.83 -19.69
N PRO A 74 9.77 -19.07 -18.97
CA PRO A 74 8.36 -19.42 -18.81
C PRO A 74 7.67 -19.54 -20.18
N SER A 75 6.74 -20.49 -20.30
CA SER A 75 5.90 -20.60 -21.50
C SER A 75 5.05 -19.34 -21.68
N GLN A 76 4.64 -19.06 -22.92
CA GLN A 76 3.77 -17.91 -23.20
C GLN A 76 2.47 -17.98 -22.38
N GLU A 77 1.92 -19.17 -22.19
CA GLU A 77 0.72 -19.38 -21.37
C GLU A 77 0.95 -19.05 -19.89
N ALA A 78 2.12 -19.39 -19.35
CA ALA A 78 2.50 -19.05 -17.98
C ALA A 78 2.65 -17.53 -17.80
N ILE A 79 3.31 -16.86 -18.75
CA ILE A 79 3.43 -15.39 -18.75
C ILE A 79 2.05 -14.74 -18.80
N THR A 80 1.17 -15.19 -19.70
CA THR A 80 -0.20 -14.69 -19.81
C THR A 80 -0.98 -14.89 -18.50
N ALA A 81 -0.86 -16.05 -17.85
CA ALA A 81 -1.51 -16.29 -16.57
C ALA A 81 -1.01 -15.34 -15.46
N MET A 82 0.30 -15.06 -15.41
CA MET A 82 0.90 -14.13 -14.45
C MET A 82 0.46 -12.67 -14.70
N VAL A 83 0.42 -12.23 -15.97
CA VAL A 83 -0.06 -10.90 -16.35
C VAL A 83 -1.54 -10.73 -15.98
N ARG A 84 -2.36 -11.76 -16.22
CA ARG A 84 -3.78 -11.78 -15.82
C ARG A 84 -3.96 -11.67 -14.32
N GLU A 85 -3.18 -12.45 -13.56
CA GLU A 85 -3.20 -12.41 -12.10
C GLU A 85 -2.83 -11.02 -11.59
N ARG A 86 -1.80 -10.39 -12.18
CA ARG A 86 -1.40 -9.02 -11.85
C ARG A 86 -2.52 -8.02 -12.16
N ALA A 87 -3.12 -8.09 -13.36
CA ALA A 87 -4.23 -7.25 -13.76
C ALA A 87 -5.43 -7.34 -12.79
N LEU A 88 -5.80 -8.57 -12.39
CA LEU A 88 -6.86 -8.80 -11.42
C LEU A 88 -6.51 -8.28 -10.02
N LYS A 89 -5.25 -8.42 -9.58
CA LYS A 89 -4.79 -7.81 -8.32
C LYS A 89 -4.91 -6.30 -8.36
N ILE A 90 -4.56 -5.65 -9.48
CA ILE A 90 -4.71 -4.21 -9.63
C ILE A 90 -6.17 -3.79 -9.45
N ILE A 91 -7.12 -4.45 -10.15
CA ILE A 91 -8.56 -4.14 -10.05
C ILE A 91 -9.10 -4.43 -8.64
N TYR A 92 -8.75 -5.60 -8.09
CA TYR A 92 -9.19 -6.01 -6.76
C TYR A 92 -8.68 -5.06 -5.68
N HIS A 93 -7.41 -4.66 -5.74
CA HIS A 93 -6.82 -3.73 -4.79
C HIS A 93 -7.38 -2.32 -4.95
N HIS A 94 -7.63 -1.86 -6.18
CA HIS A 94 -8.36 -0.60 -6.37
C HIS A 94 -9.73 -0.65 -5.68
N TYR A 95 -10.49 -1.74 -5.83
CA TYR A 95 -11.80 -1.89 -5.19
C TYR A 95 -11.73 -2.04 -3.66
N GLU A 96 -10.87 -2.92 -3.16
CA GLU A 96 -10.76 -3.22 -1.73
C GLU A 96 -10.26 -1.99 -0.95
N TYR A 97 -9.43 -1.15 -1.59
CA TYR A 97 -8.77 -0.03 -0.94
C TYR A 97 -9.22 1.36 -1.40
N SER A 98 -10.16 1.48 -2.36
CA SER A 98 -10.94 2.71 -2.59
C SER A 98 -11.93 3.01 -1.45
N GLY A 99 -12.08 2.11 -0.48
CA GLY A 99 -12.86 2.36 0.73
C GLY A 99 -12.28 3.47 1.61
N GLN A 100 -13.14 4.12 2.39
CA GLN A 100 -12.84 5.20 3.35
C GLN A 100 -11.86 4.81 4.48
N ASN A 101 -11.33 3.59 4.49
CA ASN A 101 -10.35 3.15 5.49
C ASN A 101 -9.03 3.88 5.22
N PRO A 102 -8.58 4.74 6.14
CA PRO A 102 -7.45 5.61 5.88
C PRO A 102 -6.11 4.90 6.14
N ILE A 103 -6.14 3.66 6.64
CA ILE A 103 -4.99 2.76 6.73
C ILE A 103 -5.22 1.51 5.87
N LYS A 104 -4.18 1.07 5.15
CA LYS A 104 -4.25 -0.06 4.20
C LYS A 104 -3.49 -1.28 4.69
N SER A 105 -3.69 -2.43 4.05
CA SER A 105 -3.03 -3.68 4.45
C SER A 105 -1.61 -3.79 3.91
N LEU A 106 -0.77 -4.60 4.56
CA LEU A 106 0.59 -4.91 4.07
C LEU A 106 0.59 -5.39 2.61
N LYS A 107 -0.37 -6.23 2.22
CA LYS A 107 -0.48 -6.73 0.84
C LYS A 107 -0.68 -5.60 -0.16
N TYR A 108 -1.50 -4.62 0.19
CA TYR A 108 -1.70 -3.43 -0.63
C TYR A 108 -0.45 -2.55 -0.67
N GLY A 109 0.22 -2.37 0.46
CA GLY A 109 1.47 -1.61 0.53
C GLY A 109 2.57 -2.21 -0.35
N SER A 110 2.73 -3.55 -0.32
CA SER A 110 3.67 -4.25 -1.22
C SER A 110 3.31 -4.03 -2.69
N PHE A 111 2.02 -4.13 -3.03
CA PHE A 111 1.54 -3.88 -4.38
C PHE A 111 1.82 -2.45 -4.85
N LEU A 112 1.51 -1.43 -4.04
CA LEU A 112 1.81 -0.03 -4.37
C LEU A 112 3.31 0.22 -4.54
N THR A 113 4.13 -0.32 -3.64
CA THR A 113 5.59 -0.19 -3.71
C THR A 113 6.12 -0.74 -5.03
N GLU A 114 5.65 -1.93 -5.45
CA GLU A 114 6.02 -2.50 -6.74
C GLU A 114 5.57 -1.63 -7.91
N GLN A 115 4.34 -1.09 -7.88
CA GLN A 115 3.86 -0.19 -8.94
C GLN A 115 4.73 1.07 -9.05
N TYR A 116 5.07 1.72 -7.94
CA TYR A 116 5.92 2.92 -7.96
C TYR A 116 7.32 2.62 -8.48
N LEU A 117 7.90 1.48 -8.12
CA LEU A 117 9.20 1.05 -8.66
C LEU A 117 9.11 0.78 -10.17
N GLU A 118 8.04 0.13 -10.65
CA GLU A 118 7.79 -0.10 -12.07
C GLU A 118 7.62 1.22 -12.84
N GLU A 119 6.92 2.20 -12.27
CA GLU A 119 6.78 3.55 -12.85
C GLU A 119 8.12 4.29 -12.93
N CYS A 120 8.92 4.25 -11.86
CA CYS A 120 10.25 4.86 -11.82
C CYS A 120 11.17 4.32 -12.91
N VAL A 121 11.06 3.02 -13.21
CA VAL A 121 11.82 2.33 -14.27
C VAL A 121 11.28 2.67 -15.66
N ARG A 122 9.95 2.71 -15.82
CA ARG A 122 9.29 2.96 -17.12
C ARG A 122 9.60 4.33 -17.68
N ASP A 123 9.60 5.37 -16.84
CA ASP A 123 9.72 6.76 -17.30
C ASP A 123 11.16 7.13 -17.76
N GLY A 124 12.03 6.12 -17.94
CA GLY A 124 13.45 6.31 -18.26
C GLY A 124 14.21 7.01 -17.13
N GLY A 125 13.61 7.03 -15.94
CA GLY A 125 14.19 7.61 -14.76
C GLY A 125 15.45 6.85 -14.39
N GLY A 126 16.61 7.48 -14.56
CA GLY A 126 17.82 7.01 -13.88
C GLY A 126 17.60 7.02 -12.36
N GLU A 127 18.59 6.61 -11.58
CA GLU A 127 18.57 6.56 -10.09
C GLU A 127 17.81 7.71 -9.41
N LYS A 128 17.83 8.92 -9.99
CA LYS A 128 17.08 10.10 -9.56
C LYS A 128 15.55 9.92 -9.45
N SER A 129 14.91 9.04 -10.23
CA SER A 129 13.47 8.76 -10.08
C SER A 129 13.17 8.02 -8.80
N LEU A 130 14.07 7.16 -8.30
CA LEU A 130 13.87 6.47 -7.02
C LEU A 130 13.82 7.43 -5.83
N HIS A 131 14.35 8.65 -5.98
CA HIS A 131 14.25 9.68 -4.95
C HIS A 131 12.83 10.27 -4.83
N SER A 132 11.91 10.03 -5.77
CA SER A 132 10.52 10.49 -5.63
C SER A 132 9.69 9.61 -4.68
N PHE A 133 10.28 8.53 -4.18
CA PHE A 133 9.63 7.49 -3.39
C PHE A 133 10.35 7.28 -2.07
N GLY A 134 9.60 7.18 -0.97
CA GLY A 134 10.12 6.98 0.37
C GLY A 134 9.31 5.95 1.15
N LEU A 135 9.99 5.26 2.06
CA LEU A 135 9.38 4.32 3.01
C LEU A 135 9.83 4.70 4.43
N VAL A 136 8.88 4.93 5.33
CA VAL A 136 9.14 5.05 6.76
C VAL A 136 8.49 3.87 7.46
N MET A 137 9.26 3.11 8.23
CA MET A 137 8.74 2.04 9.07
C MET A 137 8.70 2.53 10.52
N LEU A 138 7.52 2.46 11.12
CA LEU A 138 7.26 2.84 12.49
C LEU A 138 6.94 1.57 13.28
N ASP A 139 7.61 1.40 14.41
CA ASP A 139 7.33 0.31 15.36
C ASP A 139 6.99 0.91 16.73
N VAL A 140 6.06 0.29 17.44
CA VAL A 140 5.69 0.75 18.78
C VAL A 140 6.59 0.08 19.80
N ASP A 141 7.57 0.86 20.27
CA ASP A 141 8.45 0.42 21.35
C ASP A 141 7.64 0.00 22.59
N GLY A 142 7.87 -1.24 23.04
CA GLY A 142 7.31 -1.74 24.29
C GLY A 142 5.81 -2.03 24.27
N LEU A 143 5.16 -2.24 23.11
CA LEU A 143 3.72 -2.56 23.04
C LEU A 143 3.33 -3.75 23.93
N LYS A 144 4.22 -4.73 24.09
CA LYS A 144 3.99 -5.86 25.02
C LYS A 144 3.79 -5.37 26.46
N ALA A 145 4.64 -4.45 26.92
CA ALA A 145 4.54 -3.88 28.27
C ALA A 145 3.26 -3.03 28.40
N VAL A 146 2.91 -2.26 27.37
CA VAL A 146 1.61 -1.57 27.29
C VAL A 146 0.47 -2.56 27.50
N LYS A 147 0.48 -3.69 26.76
CA LYS A 147 -0.54 -4.74 26.87
C LYS A 147 -0.62 -5.36 28.25
N GLU A 148 0.48 -5.49 28.97
CA GLU A 148 0.51 -5.97 30.35
C GLU A 148 -0.17 -4.96 31.30
N CYS A 149 0.00 -3.66 31.07
CA CYS A 149 -0.61 -2.60 31.89
C CYS A 149 -2.13 -2.41 31.64
N ILE A 150 -2.57 -2.39 30.38
CA ILE A 150 -3.95 -2.00 30.03
C ILE A 150 -4.80 -3.13 29.44
N GLY A 151 -4.21 -4.34 29.34
CA GLY A 151 -4.83 -5.52 28.78
C GLY A 151 -5.11 -5.42 27.27
N HIS A 152 -5.50 -6.55 26.66
CA HIS A 152 -5.72 -6.64 25.20
C HIS A 152 -6.75 -5.62 24.67
N LYS A 153 -7.84 -5.36 25.41
CA LYS A 153 -8.86 -4.38 24.99
C LYS A 153 -8.28 -2.96 24.99
N GLY A 154 -7.48 -2.61 26.00
CA GLY A 154 -6.79 -1.32 26.07
C GLY A 154 -5.77 -1.18 24.95
N THR A 155 -4.97 -2.21 24.67
CA THR A 155 -4.01 -2.23 23.54
C THR A 155 -4.70 -1.97 22.20
N ASN A 156 -5.86 -2.58 21.96
CA ASN A 156 -6.62 -2.33 20.73
C ASN A 156 -7.09 -0.88 20.62
N ILE A 157 -7.45 -0.23 21.73
CA ILE A 157 -7.84 1.19 21.74
C ILE A 157 -6.60 2.06 21.51
N PHE A 158 -5.46 1.73 22.14
CA PHE A 158 -4.18 2.41 21.94
C PHE A 158 -3.78 2.39 20.46
N LEU A 159 -3.76 1.22 19.81
CA LEU A 159 -3.41 1.07 18.39
C LEU A 159 -4.38 1.83 17.48
N LYS A 160 -5.68 1.88 17.81
CA LYS A 160 -6.66 2.69 17.06
C LYS A 160 -6.36 4.19 17.15
N LYS A 161 -6.00 4.68 18.34
CA LYS A 161 -5.63 6.09 18.54
C LYS A 161 -4.31 6.43 17.84
N LEU A 162 -3.33 5.53 17.89
CA LEU A 162 -2.08 5.68 17.16
C LEU A 162 -2.33 5.73 15.65
N THR A 163 -3.14 4.80 15.14
CA THR A 163 -3.56 4.80 13.73
C THR A 163 -4.22 6.12 13.36
N LYS A 164 -5.05 6.70 14.23
CA LYS A 164 -5.67 8.00 13.99
C LYS A 164 -4.61 9.10 13.82
N VAL A 165 -3.56 9.14 14.66
CA VAL A 165 -2.43 10.09 14.47
C VAL A 165 -1.80 9.95 13.08
N LEU A 166 -1.58 8.72 12.61
CA LEU A 166 -0.96 8.48 11.29
C LEU A 166 -1.88 8.82 10.12
N THR A 167 -3.19 8.67 10.30
CA THR A 167 -4.17 8.66 9.21
C THR A 167 -5.07 9.89 9.13
N ASP A 168 -5.13 10.69 10.21
CA ASP A 168 -5.99 11.88 10.26
C ASP A 168 -5.46 12.94 9.29
N PRO A 169 -6.21 13.32 8.24
CA PRO A 169 -5.76 14.30 7.26
C PRO A 169 -5.55 15.69 7.84
N GLU A 170 -6.10 15.96 9.04
CA GLU A 170 -5.97 17.21 9.78
C GLU A 170 -4.91 17.13 10.89
N SER A 171 -4.20 16.01 11.02
CA SER A 171 -3.06 15.95 11.93
C SER A 171 -1.95 16.93 11.49
N PRO A 172 -1.22 17.55 12.43
CA PRO A 172 -0.20 18.56 12.11
C PRO A 172 0.81 18.08 11.06
N THR A 173 1.28 16.84 11.19
CA THR A 173 2.25 16.24 10.25
C THR A 173 1.64 15.98 8.88
N ASN A 174 0.41 15.43 8.80
CA ASN A 174 -0.24 15.18 7.50
C ASN A 174 -0.59 16.46 6.75
N VAL A 175 -1.00 17.52 7.46
CA VAL A 175 -1.23 18.84 6.87
C VAL A 175 0.08 19.42 6.33
N TRP A 176 1.15 19.40 7.12
CA TRP A 176 2.46 19.91 6.69
C TRP A 176 2.99 19.18 5.46
N MET A 177 2.97 17.84 5.47
CA MET A 177 3.45 17.06 4.33
C MET A 177 2.65 17.35 3.05
N ARG A 178 1.31 17.43 3.15
CA ARG A 178 0.44 17.70 1.99
C ARG A 178 0.59 19.13 1.47
N GLU A 179 0.53 20.12 2.36
CA GLU A 179 0.38 21.53 1.97
C GLU A 179 1.71 22.26 1.81
N THR A 180 2.74 21.86 2.56
CA THR A 180 4.07 22.49 2.51
C THR A 180 4.99 21.73 1.55
N GLU A 181 5.09 20.42 1.72
CA GLU A 181 6.04 19.60 0.94
C GLU A 181 5.43 19.02 -0.34
N GLY A 182 4.10 18.92 -0.42
CA GLY A 182 3.41 18.32 -1.55
C GLY A 182 3.61 16.81 -1.64
N LEU A 183 3.73 16.14 -0.49
CA LEU A 183 3.89 14.70 -0.37
C LEU A 183 2.53 14.03 -0.25
N GLU A 184 2.39 12.89 -0.91
CA GLU A 184 1.29 11.96 -0.75
C GLU A 184 1.73 10.81 0.17
N ILE A 185 0.92 10.49 1.18
CA ILE A 185 1.23 9.43 2.14
C ILE A 185 0.13 8.39 2.14
N THR A 186 0.55 7.13 2.04
CA THR A 186 -0.33 5.98 2.24
C THR A 186 0.13 5.20 3.48
N PRO A 187 -0.61 5.29 4.61
CA PRO A 187 -0.34 4.50 5.79
C PRO A 187 -0.73 3.03 5.61
N ILE A 188 0.15 2.12 6.01
CA ILE A 188 0.04 0.67 5.89
C ILE A 188 0.16 0.04 7.28
N VAL A 189 -0.72 -0.89 7.64
CA VAL A 189 -0.47 -1.83 8.74
C VAL A 189 0.42 -2.96 8.23
N ALA A 190 1.63 -3.05 8.77
CA ALA A 190 2.59 -4.11 8.44
C ALA A 190 2.50 -5.30 9.40
N GLY A 191 2.21 -5.04 10.67
CA GLY A 191 2.17 -6.04 11.73
C GLY A 191 1.14 -5.73 12.81
N GLY A 192 1.39 -6.20 14.04
CA GLY A 192 0.53 -5.88 15.18
C GLY A 192 0.73 -4.44 15.68
N ASP A 193 1.99 -4.08 15.87
CA ASP A 193 2.56 -2.79 16.26
C ASP A 193 3.22 -2.05 15.11
N GLU A 194 3.57 -2.75 14.03
CA GLU A 194 4.35 -2.20 12.93
C GLU A 194 3.46 -1.51 11.89
N PHE A 195 3.86 -0.30 11.53
CA PHE A 195 3.24 0.52 10.49
C PHE A 195 4.27 0.94 9.45
N VAL A 196 3.86 1.08 8.20
CA VAL A 196 4.70 1.61 7.12
C VAL A 196 3.99 2.80 6.50
N LEU A 197 4.70 3.90 6.33
CA LEU A 197 4.25 5.04 5.54
C LEU A 197 4.92 4.96 4.19
N ILE A 198 4.10 4.77 3.15
CA ILE A 198 4.55 4.89 1.77
C ILE A 198 4.41 6.35 1.36
N ILE A 199 5.51 6.95 0.92
CA ILE A 199 5.58 8.38 0.61
C ILE A 199 5.90 8.53 -0.87
N ASN A 200 5.06 9.30 -1.56
CA ASN A 200 5.23 9.65 -2.96
C ASN A 200 5.34 11.16 -3.10
N SER A 201 6.20 11.62 -4.00
CA SER A 201 6.49 13.04 -4.18
C SER A 201 6.75 13.37 -5.65
N ALA A 202 6.32 14.55 -6.09
CA ALA A 202 6.76 15.08 -7.38
C ALA A 202 8.23 15.58 -7.35
N LYS A 203 8.84 15.69 -6.18
CA LYS A 203 10.21 16.19 -5.97
C LYS A 203 11.07 15.13 -5.27
N PRO A 204 12.40 15.16 -5.46
CA PRO A 204 13.29 14.27 -4.72
C PRO A 204 13.13 14.43 -3.21
N ILE A 205 12.96 13.31 -2.52
CA ILE A 205 12.97 13.15 -1.08
C ILE A 205 14.42 12.87 -0.70
N ASP A 206 15.00 13.76 0.11
CA ASP A 206 16.34 13.59 0.65
C ASP A 206 16.32 13.06 2.09
N ALA A 207 17.50 12.73 2.61
CA ALA A 207 17.63 12.18 3.96
C ALA A 207 17.21 13.18 5.05
N VAL A 208 17.32 14.49 4.80
CA VAL A 208 16.94 15.52 5.78
C VAL A 208 15.42 15.56 5.88
N LEU A 209 14.72 15.55 4.75
CA LEU A 209 13.27 15.49 4.71
C LEU A 209 12.73 14.19 5.34
N MET A 210 13.36 13.05 5.06
CA MET A 210 12.99 11.77 5.70
C MET A 210 13.11 11.83 7.23
N GLN A 211 14.19 12.41 7.74
CA GLN A 211 14.37 12.55 9.18
C GLN A 211 13.34 13.51 9.78
N GLU A 212 13.04 14.63 9.12
CA GLU A 212 12.02 15.57 9.60
C GLU A 212 10.63 14.92 9.65
N ILE A 213 10.29 14.06 8.68
CA ILE A 213 9.04 13.29 8.70
C ILE A 213 8.97 12.37 9.93
N ILE A 214 10.06 11.65 10.22
CA ILE A 214 10.15 10.77 11.40
C ILE A 214 9.97 11.58 12.69
N ASP A 215 10.76 12.65 12.86
CA ASP A 215 10.76 13.48 14.07
C ASP A 215 9.36 14.10 14.32
N ARG A 216 8.66 14.49 13.25
CA ARG A 216 7.31 15.05 13.33
C ARG A 216 6.27 14.02 13.76
N TYR A 217 6.32 12.81 13.21
CA TYR A 217 5.43 11.73 13.67
C TYR A 217 5.72 11.31 15.10
N GLU A 218 6.98 11.21 15.51
CA GLU A 218 7.34 10.98 16.91
C GLU A 218 6.78 12.09 17.82
N SER A 219 6.89 13.36 17.39
CA SER A 219 6.31 14.49 18.11
C SER A 219 4.77 14.40 18.20
N ASP A 220 4.07 14.07 17.11
CA ASP A 220 2.61 13.95 17.11
C ASP A 220 2.13 12.79 18.00
N VAL A 221 2.84 11.67 17.99
CA VAL A 221 2.55 10.51 18.84
C VAL A 221 2.80 10.85 20.31
N THR A 222 3.96 11.41 20.63
CA THR A 222 4.35 11.71 22.02
C THR A 222 3.55 12.85 22.62
N SER A 223 3.08 13.82 21.82
CA SER A 223 2.25 14.95 22.28
C SER A 223 0.74 14.67 22.24
N SER A 224 0.33 13.50 21.74
CA SER A 224 -1.09 13.13 21.67
C SER A 224 -1.69 12.94 23.06
N ALA A 225 -2.52 13.90 23.48
CA ALA A 225 -3.27 13.81 24.73
C ALA A 225 -4.14 12.54 24.82
N GLU A 226 -4.66 12.07 23.67
CA GLU A 226 -5.44 10.83 23.62
C GLU A 226 -4.59 9.59 23.92
N LEU A 227 -3.33 9.55 23.48
CA LEU A 227 -2.40 8.43 23.73
C LEU A 227 -1.79 8.51 25.13
N GLN A 228 -1.38 9.69 25.56
CA GLN A 228 -0.87 9.92 26.93
C GLN A 228 -1.90 9.51 27.98
N ALA A 229 -3.19 9.82 27.76
CA ALA A 229 -4.26 9.43 28.69
C ALA A 229 -4.52 7.90 28.76
N MET A 230 -3.92 7.10 27.88
CA MET A 230 -4.10 5.63 27.89
C MET A 230 -3.17 4.93 28.87
N ILE A 231 -2.00 5.50 29.15
CA ILE A 231 -1.00 4.92 30.04
C ILE A 231 -0.47 6.04 30.91
N ASP A 232 -0.94 6.06 32.15
CA ASP A 232 -0.44 6.96 33.18
C ASP A 232 0.54 6.17 34.07
N PHE A 233 1.84 6.41 33.90
CA PHE A 233 2.85 5.79 34.77
C PHE A 233 2.88 6.41 36.17
N ASP A 234 2.12 7.48 36.41
CA ASP A 234 1.85 8.00 37.75
C ASP A 234 0.63 7.30 38.40
N ASP A 235 -0.10 6.44 37.68
CA ASP A 235 -1.17 5.61 38.24
C ASP A 235 -0.57 4.47 39.09
N PRO A 236 -0.87 4.42 40.41
CA PRO A 236 -0.38 3.36 41.30
C PRO A 236 -0.72 1.94 40.84
N VAL A 237 -1.83 1.75 40.11
CA VAL A 237 -2.26 0.45 39.57
C VAL A 237 -1.34 0.01 38.43
N ILE A 238 -0.91 0.94 37.57
CA ILE A 238 0.03 0.66 36.49
C ILE A 238 1.42 0.38 37.06
N LEU A 239 1.86 1.15 38.06
CA LEU A 239 3.13 0.90 38.76
C LEU A 239 3.16 -0.47 39.46
N LEU A 240 2.06 -0.89 40.08
CA LEU A 240 1.94 -2.21 40.70
C LEU A 240 1.99 -3.36 39.69
N ASN A 241 1.45 -3.17 38.48
CA ASN A 241 1.49 -4.17 37.42
C ASN A 241 2.85 -4.21 36.69
N TYR A 242 3.63 -3.12 36.71
CA TYR A 242 4.93 -3.03 36.05
C TYR A 242 6.10 -3.49 36.94
N ALA A 243 5.94 -3.42 38.27
CA ALA A 243 6.97 -3.79 39.25
C ALA A 243 6.92 -5.25 39.74
N GLY A 244 5.96 -6.04 39.25
CA GLY A 244 5.78 -7.47 39.58
C GLY A 244 6.17 -8.38 38.43
#